data_AF-A0A7Y4ICV2-F1
#
_entry.id   AF-A0A7Y4ICV2-F1
#
_cell.length_a   1.000
_cell.length_b   1.000
_cell.length_c   1.000
_cell.angle_alpha   90.00
_cell.angle_beta   90.00
_cell.angle_gamma   90.00
#
_symmetry.space_group_name_H-M   'P 1'
#
loop_
_entity.id
_entity.type
_entity.pdbx_description
1 polymer ?
#
loop_
_entity_poly.entity_id
_entity_poly.type
_entity_poly.pdbx_seq_one_letter_code
_entity_poly.pdbx_strand_id
1 'polypeptide(L)'
;MSKYIREVQGRRFAVFCDERFERQAKGMLNVLERMALQGSAFKDADVFNFGGIPFSLRSAGEDLVVSRPVIDGAAVFGPGDDLSPLLLLLLRQISFAKKVGTAPEQVNLQDKVIVEEDCLSEAHVYMERATDVPPGDSGWFVGFASEVERDRILKSYRIWQLLHIRPSIVGAMALPSGFLVVWDGEAVLSVLDSNENERWIAE
;
A
#
# COMPACT_ATOMS: atom_id res chain seq x y z
N MET A 1 16.32 -15.94 1.02
CA MET A 1 14.86 -15.94 1.29
C MET A 1 14.61 -16.84 2.47
N SER A 2 14.03 -16.29 3.54
CA SER A 2 13.79 -16.97 4.82
C SER A 2 12.32 -17.37 4.93
N LYS A 3 12.05 -18.47 5.65
CA LYS A 3 10.71 -18.96 5.95
C LYS A 3 10.40 -18.73 7.42
N TYR A 4 9.31 -18.01 7.71
CA TYR A 4 8.81 -17.78 9.06
C TYR A 4 7.52 -18.56 9.24
N ILE A 5 7.42 -19.32 10.34
CA ILE A 5 6.28 -20.22 10.59
C ILE A 5 5.63 -19.85 11.93
N ARG A 6 4.30 -19.96 11.98
CA ARG A 6 3.51 -19.92 13.21
C ARG A 6 2.52 -21.07 13.21
N GLU A 7 2.49 -21.83 14.29
CA GLU A 7 1.47 -22.85 14.50
C GLU A 7 0.35 -22.28 15.37
N VAL A 8 -0.90 -22.47 14.94
CA VAL A 8 -2.10 -22.00 15.62
C VAL A 8 -3.17 -23.07 15.51
N GLN A 9 -3.64 -23.59 16.65
CA GLN A 9 -4.70 -24.62 16.71
C GLN A 9 -4.45 -25.84 15.79
N GLY A 10 -3.20 -26.30 15.71
CA GLY A 10 -2.81 -27.44 14.87
C GLY A 10 -2.70 -27.13 13.37
N ARG A 11 -2.73 -25.85 12.98
CA ARG A 11 -2.47 -25.39 11.61
C ARG A 11 -1.19 -24.57 11.56
N ARG A 12 -0.41 -24.74 10.50
CA ARG A 12 0.84 -24.01 10.31
C ARG A 12 0.68 -22.94 9.25
N PHE A 13 0.95 -21.69 9.61
CA PHE A 13 1.01 -20.56 8.70
C PHE A 13 2.46 -20.25 8.36
N ALA A 14 2.76 -20.03 7.09
CA ALA A 14 4.11 -19.75 6.61
C ALA A 14 4.18 -18.45 5.81
N VAL A 15 5.19 -17.62 6.06
CA VAL A 15 5.52 -16.41 5.31
C VAL A 15 6.94 -16.54 4.76
N PHE A 16 7.14 -16.23 3.48
CA PHE A 16 8.45 -16.21 2.84
C PHE A 16 8.85 -14.76 2.52
N CYS A 17 10.00 -14.33 3.03
CA CYS A 17 10.58 -13.02 2.71
C CYS A 17 12.07 -12.96 3.02
N ASP A 18 12.73 -11.88 2.61
CA ASP A 18 14.09 -11.51 3.04
C ASP A 18 14.16 -11.35 4.57
N GLU A 19 15.31 -11.65 5.15
CA GLU A 19 15.54 -11.60 6.60
C GLU A 19 15.33 -10.21 7.21
N ARG A 20 15.58 -9.15 6.42
CA ARG A 20 15.36 -7.76 6.85
C ARG A 20 13.90 -7.47 7.17
N PHE A 21 12.96 -8.28 6.67
CA PHE A 21 11.52 -8.15 6.93
C PHE A 21 10.99 -9.11 8.00
N GLU A 22 11.88 -9.74 8.80
CA GLU A 22 11.48 -10.67 9.87
C GLU A 22 10.41 -10.09 10.79
N ARG A 23 10.57 -8.82 11.22
CA ARG A 23 9.64 -8.18 12.15
C ARG A 23 8.25 -8.07 11.54
N GLN A 24 8.16 -7.75 10.25
CA GLN A 24 6.92 -7.59 9.51
C GLN A 24 6.27 -8.96 9.26
N ALA A 25 7.05 -9.97 8.89
CA ALA A 25 6.58 -11.34 8.74
C ALA A 25 5.99 -11.89 10.06
N LYS A 26 6.68 -11.68 11.18
CA LYS A 26 6.17 -12.04 12.51
C LYS A 26 4.90 -11.25 12.86
N GLY A 27 4.84 -9.97 12.54
CA GLY A 27 3.64 -9.14 12.73
C GLY A 27 2.42 -9.69 11.97
N MET A 28 2.61 -10.10 10.73
CA MET A 28 1.57 -10.73 9.91
C MET A 28 1.09 -12.06 10.49
N LEU A 29 2.03 -12.91 10.92
CA LEU A 29 1.69 -14.18 11.58
C LEU A 29 0.91 -13.97 12.89
N ASN A 30 1.22 -12.92 13.66
CA ASN A 30 0.47 -12.58 14.87
C ASN A 30 -0.97 -12.10 14.56
N VAL A 31 -1.21 -11.49 13.40
CA VAL A 31 -2.57 -11.13 12.95
C VAL A 31 -3.36 -12.39 12.62
N LEU A 32 -2.76 -13.31 11.85
CA LEU A 32 -3.38 -14.60 11.53
C LEU A 32 -3.69 -15.41 12.79
N GLU A 33 -2.76 -15.46 13.74
CA GLU A 33 -2.95 -16.12 15.02
C GLU A 33 -4.15 -15.53 15.78
N ARG A 34 -4.23 -14.21 15.88
CA ARG A 34 -5.35 -13.53 16.54
C ARG A 34 -6.69 -13.84 15.87
N MET A 35 -6.75 -13.78 14.54
CA MET A 35 -7.97 -14.08 13.79
C MET A 35 -8.39 -15.54 13.97
N ALA A 36 -7.45 -16.48 13.90
CA ALA A 36 -7.71 -17.90 14.13
C ALA A 36 -8.23 -18.16 15.56
N LEU A 37 -7.61 -17.54 16.57
CA LEU A 37 -8.07 -17.62 17.96
C LEU A 37 -9.47 -17.02 18.18
N GLN A 38 -9.88 -16.08 17.32
CA GLN A 38 -11.24 -15.50 17.31
C GLN A 38 -12.25 -16.35 16.52
N GLY A 39 -11.85 -17.51 16.02
CA GLY A 39 -12.72 -18.47 15.32
C GLY A 39 -12.66 -18.42 13.80
N SER A 40 -11.74 -17.65 13.20
CA SER A 40 -11.54 -17.71 11.74
C SER A 40 -11.01 -19.07 11.29
N ALA A 41 -11.84 -19.80 10.54
CA ALA A 41 -11.46 -21.08 9.95
C ALA A 41 -10.80 -20.89 8.58
N PHE A 42 -9.51 -20.55 8.57
CA PHE A 42 -8.76 -20.33 7.33
C PHE A 42 -8.68 -21.57 6.44
N LYS A 43 -8.88 -21.41 5.13
CA LYS A 43 -8.73 -22.45 4.11
C LYS A 43 -7.95 -21.92 2.90
N ASP A 44 -7.71 -22.80 1.94
CA ASP A 44 -7.15 -22.41 0.65
C ASP A 44 -7.96 -21.29 0.00
N ALA A 45 -7.25 -20.35 -0.63
CA ALA A 45 -7.79 -19.16 -1.28
C ALA A 45 -8.48 -18.14 -0.37
N ASP A 46 -8.52 -18.35 0.96
CA ASP A 46 -8.99 -17.31 1.87
C ASP A 46 -8.09 -16.08 1.81
N VAL A 47 -8.71 -14.91 1.98
CA VAL A 47 -8.03 -13.61 1.93
C VAL A 47 -8.11 -12.96 3.30
N PHE A 48 -7.01 -12.34 3.72
CA PHE A 48 -6.99 -11.47 4.89
C PHE A 48 -6.26 -10.17 4.58
N ASN A 49 -6.68 -9.09 5.25
CA ASN A 49 -6.04 -7.80 5.10
C ASN A 49 -4.90 -7.64 6.11
N PHE A 50 -3.74 -7.22 5.61
CA PHE A 50 -2.62 -6.79 6.44
C PHE A 50 -2.01 -5.54 5.81
N GLY A 51 -1.96 -4.45 6.56
CA GLY A 51 -1.37 -3.23 6.01
C GLY A 51 -2.20 -2.57 4.88
N GLY A 52 -3.49 -2.91 4.72
CA GLY A 52 -4.30 -2.44 3.59
C GLY A 52 -4.08 -3.25 2.30
N ILE A 53 -3.37 -4.38 2.41
CA ILE A 53 -3.08 -5.30 1.31
C ILE A 53 -3.87 -6.60 1.55
N PRO A 54 -4.67 -7.06 0.57
CA PRO A 54 -5.45 -8.30 0.70
C PRO A 54 -4.59 -9.52 0.33
N PHE A 55 -3.86 -10.08 1.30
CA PHE A 55 -3.04 -11.27 1.08
C PHE A 55 -3.92 -12.53 0.99
N SER A 56 -3.53 -13.46 0.13
CA SER A 56 -4.21 -14.74 -0.04
C SER A 56 -3.49 -15.86 0.70
N LEU A 57 -4.22 -16.86 1.16
CA LEU A 57 -3.67 -18.10 1.70
C LEU A 57 -3.68 -19.20 0.64
N ARG A 58 -2.60 -19.96 0.58
CA ARG A 58 -2.45 -21.10 -0.32
C ARG A 58 -2.02 -22.33 0.45
N SER A 59 -2.72 -23.44 0.24
CA SER A 59 -2.36 -24.72 0.82
C SER A 59 -1.12 -25.28 0.12
N ALA A 60 -0.10 -25.63 0.91
CA ALA A 60 1.13 -26.24 0.43
C ALA A 60 1.56 -27.35 1.41
N GLY A 61 1.09 -28.58 1.15
CA GLY A 61 1.27 -29.70 2.06
C GLY A 61 0.50 -29.47 3.36
N GLU A 62 1.20 -29.47 4.49
CA GLU A 62 0.62 -29.22 5.82
C GLU A 62 0.56 -27.71 6.17
N ASP A 63 1.17 -26.85 5.35
CA ASP A 63 1.25 -25.42 5.61
C ASP A 63 0.16 -24.65 4.83
N LEU A 64 -0.41 -23.61 5.45
CA LEU A 64 -1.07 -22.50 4.79
C LEU A 64 -0.04 -21.38 4.56
N VAL A 65 0.40 -21.24 3.33
CA VAL A 65 1.38 -20.24 2.92
C VAL A 65 0.66 -18.93 2.63
N VAL A 66 1.16 -17.83 3.20
CA VAL A 66 0.72 -16.49 2.81
C VAL A 66 1.35 -16.15 1.47
N SER A 67 0.51 -15.91 0.48
CA SER A 67 0.88 -15.57 -0.89
C SER A 67 0.49 -14.13 -1.22
N ARG A 68 1.05 -13.62 -2.31
CA ARG A 68 0.73 -12.29 -2.84
C ARG A 68 -0.77 -12.16 -3.16
N PRO A 69 -1.33 -10.94 -3.14
CA PRO A 69 -2.72 -10.71 -3.51
C PRO A 69 -3.04 -11.23 -4.91
N VAL A 70 -4.19 -11.90 -5.02
CA VAL A 70 -4.86 -12.19 -6.29
C VAL A 70 -5.98 -11.17 -6.47
N ILE A 71 -5.92 -10.38 -7.53
CA ILE A 71 -6.85 -9.28 -7.79
C ILE A 71 -7.61 -9.62 -9.07
N ASP A 72 -8.94 -9.74 -8.98
CA ASP A 72 -9.82 -10.14 -10.09
C ASP A 72 -9.35 -11.43 -10.80
N GLY A 73 -8.84 -12.39 -10.02
CA GLY A 73 -8.31 -13.66 -10.54
C GLY A 73 -6.90 -13.57 -11.14
N ALA A 74 -6.28 -12.40 -11.15
CA ALA A 74 -4.94 -12.17 -11.70
C ALA A 74 -3.88 -11.99 -10.60
N ALA A 75 -2.69 -12.56 -10.83
CA ALA A 75 -1.50 -12.38 -9.98
C ALA A 75 -0.79 -11.06 -10.31
N VAL A 76 -1.41 -9.92 -9.99
CA VAL A 76 -0.94 -8.59 -10.42
C VAL A 76 0.39 -8.15 -9.81
N PHE A 77 0.83 -8.82 -8.73
CA PHE A 77 2.14 -8.62 -8.11
C PHE A 77 3.18 -9.66 -8.57
N GLY A 78 2.89 -10.37 -9.67
CA GLY A 78 3.74 -11.42 -10.21
C GLY A 78 3.65 -12.74 -9.43
N PRO A 79 4.24 -13.81 -9.97
CA PRO A 79 4.21 -15.14 -9.36
C PRO A 79 5.15 -15.25 -8.15
N GLY A 80 4.91 -16.26 -7.31
CA GLY A 80 5.79 -16.66 -6.21
C GLY A 80 5.30 -16.26 -4.82
N ASP A 81 5.98 -16.80 -3.80
CA ASP A 81 5.61 -16.63 -2.39
C ASP A 81 6.46 -15.56 -1.67
N ASP A 82 7.45 -14.95 -2.34
CA ASP A 82 8.27 -13.91 -1.72
C ASP A 82 7.46 -12.62 -1.51
N LEU A 83 7.18 -12.30 -0.25
CA LEU A 83 6.41 -11.11 0.14
C LEU A 83 7.29 -9.87 0.34
N SER A 84 8.62 -9.97 0.17
CA SER A 84 9.56 -8.86 0.39
C SER A 84 9.15 -7.54 -0.30
N PRO A 85 8.70 -7.53 -1.58
CA PRO A 85 8.29 -6.28 -2.22
C PRO A 85 7.08 -5.59 -1.55
N LEU A 86 6.11 -6.38 -1.08
CA LEU A 86 4.91 -5.87 -0.42
C LEU A 86 5.22 -5.41 1.02
N LEU A 87 6.09 -6.13 1.73
CA LEU A 87 6.55 -5.71 3.05
C LEU A 87 7.40 -4.42 2.98
N LEU A 88 8.21 -4.26 1.93
CA LEU A 88 8.94 -3.03 1.65
C LEU A 88 7.99 -1.87 1.37
N LEU A 89 6.92 -2.09 0.58
CA LEU A 89 5.89 -1.09 0.33
C LEU A 89 5.27 -0.58 1.62
N LEU A 90 4.81 -1.49 2.50
CA LEU A 90 4.24 -1.13 3.80
C LEU A 90 5.21 -0.33 4.67
N LEU A 91 6.49 -0.71 4.65
CA LEU A 91 7.54 0.01 5.37
C LEU A 91 7.79 1.41 4.82
N ARG A 92 7.79 1.57 3.49
CA ARG A 92 7.94 2.89 2.84
C ARG A 92 6.80 3.80 3.24
N GLN A 93 5.56 3.30 3.20
CA GLN A 93 4.37 4.02 3.62
C GLN A 93 4.44 4.50 5.07
N ILE A 94 4.77 3.60 6.00
CA ILE A 94 4.92 3.95 7.43
C ILE A 94 6.07 4.95 7.62
N SER A 95 7.19 4.75 6.93
CA SER A 95 8.36 5.62 7.06
C SER A 95 8.10 7.01 6.52
N PHE A 96 7.33 7.13 5.44
CA PHE A 96 6.94 8.41 4.84
C PHE A 96 6.09 9.22 5.82
N ALA A 97 5.00 8.64 6.34
CA ALA A 97 4.14 9.29 7.31
C ALA A 97 4.93 9.70 8.58
N LYS A 98 5.83 8.83 9.05
CA LYS A 98 6.69 9.12 10.19
C LYS A 98 7.65 10.28 9.92
N LYS A 99 8.25 10.37 8.73
CA LYS A 99 9.16 11.48 8.34
C LYS A 99 8.42 12.82 8.35
N VAL A 100 7.16 12.82 7.92
CA VAL A 100 6.25 13.98 7.93
C VAL A 100 5.71 14.30 9.34
N GLY A 101 5.94 13.42 10.32
CA GLY A 101 5.55 13.64 11.71
C GLY A 101 4.08 13.32 12.01
N THR A 102 3.45 12.44 11.23
CA THR A 102 2.04 12.04 11.39
C THR A 102 1.87 10.53 11.55
N ALA A 103 0.72 10.13 12.08
CA ALA A 103 0.32 8.72 12.09
C ALA A 103 -0.14 8.32 10.67
N PRO A 104 0.27 7.14 10.17
CA PRO A 104 -0.18 6.69 8.86
C PRO A 104 -1.68 6.38 8.89
N GLU A 105 -2.39 6.82 7.87
CA GLU A 105 -3.75 6.38 7.56
C GLU A 105 -3.67 5.33 6.45
N GLN A 106 -4.14 4.12 6.76
CA GLN A 106 -4.00 2.99 5.86
C GLN A 106 -4.90 3.13 4.63
N VAL A 107 -4.31 3.00 3.45
CA VAL A 107 -5.05 2.89 2.19
C VAL A 107 -5.26 1.43 1.81
N ASN A 108 -6.39 1.11 1.19
CA ASN A 108 -6.59 -0.20 0.57
C ASN A 108 -6.08 -0.15 -0.86
N LEU A 109 -5.24 -1.12 -1.27
CA LEU A 109 -4.69 -1.14 -2.63
C LEU A 109 -5.76 -1.25 -3.73
N GLN A 110 -6.98 -1.66 -3.38
CA GLN A 110 -8.16 -1.67 -4.26
C GLN A 110 -8.91 -0.33 -4.32
N ASP A 111 -8.55 0.65 -3.52
CA ASP A 111 -9.23 1.93 -3.57
C ASP A 111 -8.88 2.68 -4.86
N LYS A 112 -9.86 3.44 -5.33
CA LYS A 112 -9.78 4.27 -6.52
C LYS A 112 -8.96 5.54 -6.22
N VAL A 113 -8.11 5.92 -7.16
CA VAL A 113 -7.36 7.19 -7.22
C VAL A 113 -7.80 7.89 -8.50
N ILE A 114 -8.08 9.19 -8.40
CA ILE A 114 -8.36 10.03 -9.56
C ILE A 114 -7.05 10.64 -10.04
N VAL A 115 -6.79 10.57 -11.34
CA VAL A 115 -5.53 10.99 -11.94
C VAL A 115 -5.85 11.82 -13.17
N GLU A 116 -5.27 13.00 -13.27
CA GLU A 116 -5.29 13.78 -14.50
C GLU A 116 -4.52 13.05 -15.60
N GLU A 117 -5.08 12.97 -16.80
CA GLU A 117 -4.49 12.25 -17.92
C GLU A 117 -3.05 12.73 -18.17
N ASP A 118 -2.15 11.77 -18.39
CA ASP A 118 -0.72 11.96 -18.68
C ASP A 118 0.12 12.64 -17.58
N CYS A 119 -0.45 13.00 -16.43
CA CYS A 119 0.32 13.64 -15.36
C CYS A 119 1.38 12.71 -14.75
N LEU A 120 1.11 11.40 -14.69
CA LEU A 120 2.02 10.43 -14.06
C LEU A 120 3.38 10.32 -14.75
N SER A 121 3.51 10.69 -16.02
CA SER A 121 4.80 10.73 -16.73
C SER A 121 5.60 12.02 -16.54
N GLU A 122 5.02 13.07 -15.97
CA GLU A 122 5.70 14.36 -15.80
C GLU A 122 6.61 14.41 -14.58
N ALA A 123 7.66 15.23 -14.63
CA ALA A 123 8.50 15.45 -13.46
C ALA A 123 7.69 16.10 -12.32
N HIS A 124 6.95 17.17 -12.63
CA HIS A 124 6.27 18.00 -11.64
C HIS A 124 4.80 17.62 -11.48
N VAL A 125 4.51 16.85 -10.44
CA VAL A 125 3.15 16.43 -10.09
C VAL A 125 2.83 16.81 -8.66
N TYR A 126 1.55 16.99 -8.38
CA TYR A 126 1.06 17.06 -7.01
C TYR A 126 0.04 15.96 -6.75
N MET A 127 -0.14 15.65 -5.48
CA MET A 127 -1.23 14.83 -4.98
C MET A 127 -1.86 15.52 -3.81
N GLU A 128 -3.18 15.40 -3.72
CA GLU A 128 -3.94 15.84 -2.57
C GLU A 128 -4.92 14.75 -2.15
N ARG A 129 -5.20 14.67 -0.85
CA ARG A 129 -6.15 13.70 -0.32
C ARG A 129 -7.40 14.40 0.19
N ALA A 130 -8.53 14.20 -0.48
CA ALA A 130 -9.81 14.75 -0.08
C ALA A 130 -10.30 14.14 1.25
N THR A 131 -11.09 14.93 2.00
CA THR A 131 -11.85 14.46 3.16
C THR A 131 -13.22 13.93 2.70
N ASP A 132 -13.83 13.06 3.52
CA ASP A 132 -15.24 12.63 3.37
C ASP A 132 -15.59 11.97 2.02
N VAL A 133 -14.78 10.99 1.62
CA VAL A 133 -14.94 10.27 0.35
C VAL A 133 -15.79 9.01 0.50
N PRO A 134 -16.52 8.57 -0.54
CA PRO A 134 -17.33 7.36 -0.46
C PRO A 134 -16.47 6.09 -0.34
N PRO A 135 -17.02 4.99 0.19
CA PRO A 135 -16.29 3.72 0.28
C PRO A 135 -15.73 3.25 -1.07
N GLY A 136 -14.47 2.81 -1.07
CA GLY A 136 -13.75 2.38 -2.27
C GLY A 136 -13.10 3.53 -3.07
N ASP A 137 -13.27 4.78 -2.61
CA ASP A 137 -12.48 5.93 -3.04
C ASP A 137 -11.38 6.19 -2.01
N SER A 138 -10.13 6.34 -2.47
CA SER A 138 -9.00 6.61 -1.57
C SER A 138 -8.93 8.06 -1.11
N GLY A 139 -9.64 8.94 -1.83
CA GLY A 139 -9.54 10.39 -1.73
C GLY A 139 -8.32 10.99 -2.38
N TRP A 140 -7.38 10.17 -2.88
CA TRP A 140 -6.22 10.68 -3.60
C TRP A 140 -6.60 11.17 -5.00
N PHE A 141 -6.19 12.40 -5.28
CA PHE A 141 -6.10 12.99 -6.60
C PHE A 141 -4.63 13.16 -6.97
N VAL A 142 -4.27 12.97 -8.25
CA VAL A 142 -2.93 13.24 -8.81
C VAL A 142 -3.07 14.14 -10.03
N GLY A 143 -2.35 15.26 -10.09
CA GLY A 143 -2.42 16.20 -11.21
C GLY A 143 -1.09 16.87 -11.54
N PHE A 144 -1.08 17.67 -12.61
CA PHE A 144 0.09 18.48 -12.95
C PHE A 144 0.28 19.57 -11.89
N ALA A 145 1.51 19.77 -11.42
CA ALA A 145 1.82 20.90 -10.52
C ALA A 145 1.92 22.25 -11.27
N SER A 146 1.95 22.23 -12.61
CA SER A 146 2.02 23.46 -13.42
C SER A 146 0.66 24.13 -13.54
N GLU A 147 0.63 25.47 -13.46
CA GLU A 147 -0.59 26.28 -13.62
C GLU A 147 -1.04 26.48 -15.08
N VAL A 148 -0.54 25.68 -16.02
CA VAL A 148 -0.97 25.80 -17.43
C VAL A 148 -2.42 25.36 -17.53
N GLU A 149 -3.32 26.27 -17.94
CA GLU A 149 -4.72 25.93 -18.22
C GLU A 149 -4.78 24.84 -19.29
N ARG A 150 -5.36 23.69 -18.92
CA ARG A 150 -5.58 22.52 -19.77
C ARG A 150 -6.98 22.00 -19.51
N ASP A 151 -7.59 21.45 -20.55
CA ASP A 151 -8.81 20.65 -20.37
C ASP A 151 -8.47 19.43 -19.51
N ARG A 152 -9.01 19.37 -18.29
CA ARG A 152 -8.72 18.29 -17.34
C ARG A 152 -9.47 17.02 -17.75
N ILE A 153 -8.79 16.13 -18.46
CA ILE A 153 -9.27 14.77 -18.70
C ILE A 153 -8.89 13.94 -17.48
N LEU A 154 -9.87 13.30 -16.83
CA LEU A 154 -9.66 12.52 -15.61
C LEU A 154 -9.75 11.02 -15.89
N LYS A 155 -8.77 10.28 -15.38
CA LYS A 155 -8.75 8.82 -15.34
C LYS A 155 -8.89 8.32 -13.91
N SER A 156 -9.39 7.10 -13.78
CA SER A 156 -9.40 6.41 -12.49
C SER A 156 -8.47 5.21 -12.54
N TYR A 157 -7.69 5.05 -11.48
CA TYR A 157 -6.80 3.91 -11.27
C TYR A 157 -7.08 3.30 -9.91
N ARG A 158 -6.72 2.04 -9.74
CA ARG A 158 -6.55 1.43 -8.42
C ARG A 158 -5.16 1.76 -7.90
N ILE A 159 -5.00 1.94 -6.58
CA ILE A 159 -3.68 2.22 -6.00
C ILE A 159 -2.62 1.19 -6.43
N TRP A 160 -2.98 -0.10 -6.52
CA TRP A 160 -2.03 -1.11 -6.98
C TRP A 160 -1.51 -0.87 -8.41
N GLN A 161 -2.28 -0.24 -9.30
CA GLN A 161 -1.85 0.06 -10.66
C GLN A 161 -0.74 1.13 -10.67
N LEU A 162 -0.78 2.06 -9.72
CA LEU A 162 0.21 3.11 -9.59
C LEU A 162 1.59 2.56 -9.18
N LEU A 163 1.64 1.40 -8.52
CA LEU A 163 2.90 0.69 -8.24
C LEU A 163 3.63 0.26 -9.52
N HIS A 164 2.93 0.14 -10.65
CA HIS A 164 3.53 -0.19 -11.95
C HIS A 164 3.77 1.04 -12.82
N ILE A 165 2.99 2.12 -12.62
CA ILE A 165 3.07 3.34 -13.43
C ILE A 165 4.07 4.33 -12.85
N ARG A 166 3.95 4.67 -11.56
CA ARG A 166 4.83 5.61 -10.85
C ARG A 166 5.01 5.19 -9.38
N PRO A 167 5.94 4.26 -9.07
CA PRO A 167 6.06 3.69 -7.73
C PRO A 167 6.39 4.71 -6.62
N SER A 168 7.05 5.83 -6.95
CA SER A 168 7.47 6.87 -6.00
C SER A 168 6.31 7.46 -5.19
N ILE A 169 5.15 7.64 -5.81
CA ILE A 169 4.03 8.34 -5.18
C ILE A 169 3.29 7.47 -4.15
N VAL A 170 3.35 6.15 -4.28
CA VAL A 170 2.57 5.22 -3.43
C VAL A 170 3.07 5.23 -1.97
N GLY A 171 4.32 5.62 -1.74
CA GLY A 171 4.85 5.81 -0.39
C GLY A 171 4.11 6.91 0.38
N ALA A 172 3.75 8.01 -0.29
CA ALA A 172 3.01 9.12 0.32
C ALA A 172 1.53 8.81 0.56
N MET A 173 0.98 7.75 -0.05
CA MET A 173 -0.44 7.45 0.04
C MET A 173 -0.93 7.09 1.44
N ALA A 174 -0.02 6.78 2.37
CA ALA A 174 -0.33 6.55 3.77
C ALA A 174 -0.50 7.85 4.59
N LEU A 175 -0.37 9.03 3.97
CA LEU A 175 -0.68 10.29 4.64
C LEU A 175 -2.20 10.43 4.87
N PRO A 176 -2.62 11.02 6.00
CA PRO A 176 -4.03 11.25 6.30
C PRO A 176 -4.74 12.13 5.26
N SER A 177 -6.07 12.13 5.30
CA SER A 177 -6.87 13.08 4.53
C SER A 177 -6.51 14.54 4.85
N GLY A 178 -6.61 15.41 3.85
CA GLY A 178 -6.22 16.82 3.91
C GLY A 178 -4.75 17.10 3.60
N PHE A 179 -3.92 16.08 3.39
CA PHE A 179 -2.52 16.28 3.00
C PHE A 179 -2.37 16.56 1.51
N LEU A 180 -1.38 17.39 1.18
CA LEU A 180 -0.91 17.66 -0.17
C LEU A 180 0.59 17.35 -0.27
N VAL A 181 1.02 16.77 -1.38
CA VAL A 181 2.43 16.45 -1.65
C VAL A 181 2.78 16.90 -3.05
N VAL A 182 3.96 17.50 -3.21
CA VAL A 182 4.49 17.95 -4.50
C VAL A 182 5.79 17.21 -4.81
N TRP A 183 5.97 16.79 -6.05
CA TRP A 183 7.16 16.08 -6.53
C TRP A 183 7.90 16.84 -7.64
N ASP A 184 9.20 16.56 -7.73
CA ASP A 184 10.07 16.80 -8.87
C ASP A 184 10.76 15.48 -9.25
N GLY A 185 10.24 14.84 -10.30
CA GLY A 185 10.59 13.47 -10.65
C GLY A 185 10.24 12.52 -9.50
N GLU A 186 11.27 11.93 -8.91
CA GLU A 186 11.14 10.99 -7.79
C GLU A 186 11.35 11.64 -6.42
N ALA A 187 11.78 12.90 -6.38
CA ALA A 187 12.02 13.65 -5.17
C ALA A 187 10.75 14.35 -4.69
N VAL A 188 10.52 14.33 -3.38
CA VAL A 188 9.45 15.13 -2.76
C VAL A 188 9.99 16.55 -2.56
N LEU A 189 9.29 17.52 -3.12
CA LEU A 189 9.59 18.95 -2.97
C LEU A 189 8.98 19.52 -1.69
N SER A 190 7.70 19.21 -1.44
CA SER A 190 6.91 19.79 -0.35
C SER A 190 5.83 18.81 0.11
N VAL A 191 5.50 18.86 1.40
CA VAL A 191 4.35 18.17 1.98
C VAL A 191 3.59 19.15 2.86
N LEU A 192 2.37 19.51 2.49
CA LEU A 192 1.48 20.35 3.29
C LEU A 192 0.49 19.47 4.05
N ASP A 193 0.25 19.79 5.32
CA ASP A 193 -0.84 19.19 6.08
C ASP A 193 -2.18 19.87 5.81
N SER A 194 -3.24 19.39 6.47
CA SER A 194 -4.61 19.92 6.34
C SER A 194 -4.79 21.38 6.77
N ASN A 195 -3.80 21.98 7.43
CA ASN A 195 -3.78 23.37 7.84
C ASN A 195 -2.74 24.17 7.02
N GLU A 196 -2.31 23.64 5.88
CA GLU A 196 -1.33 24.25 4.97
C GLU A 196 0.07 24.45 5.58
N ASN A 197 0.40 23.74 6.68
CA ASN A 197 1.75 23.82 7.24
C ASN A 197 2.70 22.92 6.44
N GLU A 198 3.87 23.45 6.10
CA GLU A 198 4.97 22.66 5.54
C GLU A 198 5.47 21.63 6.56
N ARG A 199 5.51 20.38 6.14
CA ARG A 199 5.94 19.21 6.94
C ARG A 199 7.14 18.51 6.33
N TRP A 200 7.56 18.88 5.13
CA TRP A 200 8.72 18.29 4.49
C TRP A 200 9.98 19.10 4.77
N ILE A 201 11.03 18.39 5.19
CA ILE A 201 12.38 18.94 5.30
C ILE A 201 13.22 18.16 4.29
N ALA A 202 13.62 18.84 3.21
CA ALA A 202 14.57 18.28 2.25
C ALA A 202 15.91 18.01 2.95
N GLU A 203 16.49 16.83 2.71
CA GLU A 203 17.82 16.44 3.20
C GLU A 203 18.91 16.93 2.25
#